data_AF-A0A9D8M618-F1
#
_entry.id   AF-A0A9D8M618-F1
#
_cell.length_a   1.000
_cell.length_b   1.000
_cell.length_c   1.000
_cell.angle_alpha   90.00
_cell.angle_beta   90.00
_cell.angle_gamma   90.00
#
_symmetry.space_group_name_H-M   'P 1'
#
loop_
_entity.id
_entity.type
_entity.pdbx_description
1 polymer ?
#
loop_
_entity_poly.entity_id
_entity_poly.type
_entity_poly.pdbx_seq_one_letter_code
_entity_poly.pdbx_strand_id
1 'polypeptide(L)' 'MRTNIDLDEELVAKAMARYGLRTKRDAVNFALQQLVGAPLPVEDALAMEGSGWEGDLDELRSSRVAAPR' A
#
# COMPACT_ATOMS: atom_id res chain seq x y z
N MET A 1 25.21 -1.62 -1.41
CA MET A 1 26.09 -0.76 -0.59
C MET A 1 25.83 -1.02 0.88
N ARG A 2 26.86 -1.01 1.74
CA ARG A 2 26.70 -1.08 3.20
C ARG A 2 27.04 0.29 3.77
N THR A 3 26.07 0.87 4.48
CA THR A 3 26.19 2.19 5.09
C THR A 3 25.87 2.04 6.57
N ASN A 4 26.62 2.72 7.43
CA ASN A 4 26.30 2.82 8.85
C ASN A 4 25.59 4.15 9.07
N ILE A 5 24.37 4.09 9.58
CA ILE A 5 23.53 5.24 9.93
C ILE A 5 22.80 4.91 11.23
N ASP A 6 22.62 5.92 12.08
CA ASP A 6 21.81 5.78 13.28
C ASP A 6 20.33 5.90 12.93
N LEU A 7 19.53 4.99 13.45
CA LEU A 7 18.09 4.93 13.24
C LEU A 7 17.39 4.82 14.59
N ASP A 8 16.29 5.56 14.74
CA ASP A 8 15.39 5.39 15.87
C ASP A 8 14.76 3.99 15.83
N GLU A 9 15.02 3.17 16.85
CA GLU A 9 14.56 1.79 16.89
C GLU A 9 13.03 1.69 17.01
N GLU A 10 12.38 2.61 17.72
CA GLU A 10 10.94 2.60 17.85
C GLU A 10 10.27 2.94 16.52
N LEU A 11 10.82 3.91 15.79
CA LEU A 11 10.29 4.29 14.48
C LEU A 11 10.41 3.14 13.48
N VAL A 12 11.55 2.46 13.46
CA VAL A 12 11.77 1.29 12.60
C VAL A 12 10.84 0.15 12.99
N ALA A 13 10.66 -0.12 14.28
CA ALA A 13 9.72 -1.14 14.76
C ALA A 13 8.27 -0.83 14.35
N LYS A 14 7.83 0.43 14.49
CA LYS A 14 6.50 0.90 14.06
C LYS A 14 6.31 0.72 12.55
N ALA A 15 7.31 1.08 11.75
CA ALA A 15 7.26 0.90 10.29
C ALA A 15 7.20 -0.58 9.91
N MET A 16 8.03 -1.42 10.52
CA MET A 16 8.03 -2.86 10.27
C MET A 16 6.69 -3.51 10.63
N ALA A 17 6.11 -3.16 11.78
CA ALA A 17 4.80 -3.66 12.20
C ALA A 17 3.67 -3.19 11.26
N ARG A 18 3.69 -1.91 10.87
CA ARG A 18 2.66 -1.32 10.01
C ARG A 18 2.63 -1.91 8.60
N TYR A 19 3.80 -2.22 8.04
CA TYR A 19 3.94 -2.67 6.65
C TYR A 19 4.34 -4.15 6.53
N GLY A 20 4.37 -4.91 7.63
CA GLY A 20 4.69 -6.34 7.63
C GLY A 20 6.13 -6.68 7.22
N LEU A 21 7.08 -5.79 7.48
CA LEU A 21 8.47 -5.92 7.01
C LEU A 21 9.30 -6.77 7.96
N ARG A 22 10.14 -7.64 7.41
CA ARG A 22 10.87 -8.66 8.19
C ARG A 22 12.22 -8.17 8.69
N THR A 23 12.80 -7.15 8.05
CA THR A 23 14.12 -6.62 8.43
C THR A 23 14.15 -5.09 8.47
N LYS A 24 15.07 -4.54 9.29
CA LYS A 24 15.34 -3.09 9.33
C LYS A 24 15.77 -2.55 7.96
N ARG A 25 16.49 -3.36 7.17
CA ARG A 25 16.88 -3.02 5.79
C ARG A 25 15.65 -2.86 4.89
N ASP A 26 14.69 -3.77 4.99
CA ASP A 26 13.47 -3.70 4.18
C ASP A 26 12.64 -2.46 4.54
N ALA A 27 12.56 -2.12 5.83
CA ALA A 27 11.93 -0.89 6.29
C ALA A 27 12.56 0.37 5.68
N VAL A 28 13.89 0.46 5.68
CA VAL A 28 14.60 1.60 5.09
C VAL A 28 14.42 1.65 3.57
N ASN A 29 14.56 0.52 2.89
CA ASN A 29 14.37 0.46 1.44
C ASN A 29 12.93 0.83 1.04
N PHE A 30 11.93 0.34 1.78
CA PHE A 30 10.53 0.67 1.56
C PHE A 30 10.25 2.16 1.78
N ALA A 31 10.77 2.75 2.85
CA ALA A 31 10.62 4.18 3.11
C ALA A 31 11.25 5.04 2.00
N LEU A 32 12.43 4.66 1.51
CA LEU A 32 13.08 5.34 0.39
C LEU A 32 12.27 5.19 -0.90
N GLN A 33 11.77 3.99 -1.21
CA GLN A 33 10.90 3.76 -2.37
C GLN A 33 9.63 4.60 -2.31
N GLN A 34 9.01 4.72 -1.14
CA GLN A 34 7.85 5.59 -0.97
C GLN A 34 8.19 7.08 -1.12
N LEU A 35 9.39 7.50 -0.74
CA LEU A 35 9.83 8.88 -0.87
C LEU A 35 10.16 9.28 -2.31
N VAL A 36 10.78 8.36 -3.06
CA VAL A 36 11.18 8.61 -4.47
C VAL A 36 10.16 8.14 -5.49
N GLY A 37 9.24 7.26 -5.09
CA GLY A 37 8.18 6.75 -5.93
C GLY A 37 7.32 7.91 -6.39
N ALA A 38 7.35 8.19 -7.70
CA ALA A 38 6.40 9.12 -8.28
C ALA A 38 4.99 8.53 -8.09
N PRO A 39 4.00 9.30 -7.61
CA PRO A 39 2.62 8.90 -7.78
C PRO A 39 2.43 8.58 -9.27
N LEU A 40 1.75 7.47 -9.56
CA LEU A 40 1.44 7.07 -10.94
C LEU A 40 0.87 8.31 -11.64
N PRO A 41 1.46 8.74 -12.78
CA PRO A 41 0.95 9.89 -13.52
C PRO A 41 -0.55 9.71 -13.71
N VAL A 42 -1.30 10.80 -13.57
CA VAL A 42 -2.78 10.74 -13.66
C VAL A 42 -3.19 10.13 -14.99
N GLU A 43 -2.44 10.40 -16.07
CA GLU A 43 -2.65 9.81 -17.39
C GLU A 43 -2.50 8.27 -17.38
N ASP A 44 -1.45 7.75 -16.74
CA ASP A 44 -1.20 6.31 -16.62
C ASP A 44 -2.25 5.63 -15.74
N ALA A 45 -2.70 6.30 -14.68
CA ALA A 45 -3.79 5.81 -13.82
C ALA A 45 -5.13 5.75 -14.58
N LEU A 46 -5.42 6.76 -15.40
CA LEU A 46 -6.62 6.81 -16.24
C LEU A 46 -6.55 5.81 -17.40
N ALA A 47 -5.37 5.52 -17.94
CA ALA A 47 -5.20 4.49 -18.97
C ALA A 47 -5.59 3.08 -18.47
N MET A 48 -5.60 2.86 -17.16
CA MET A 48 -6.07 1.62 -16.53
C MET A 48 -7.59 1.59 -16.28
N GLU A 49 -8.33 2.65 -16.62
CA GLU A 49 -9.79 2.71 -16.50
C GLU A 49 -10.46 1.57 -17.29
N GLY A 50 -11.37 0.85 -16.65
CA GLY A 50 -12.05 -0.31 -17.25
C GLY A 50 -11.27 -1.62 -17.20
N SER A 51 -10.06 -1.64 -16.62
CA SER A 51 -9.28 -2.87 -16.44
C SER A 51 -9.45 -3.48 -15.03
N GLY A 52 -9.35 -4.81 -14.93
CA GLY A 52 -9.12 -5.50 -13.66
C GLY A 52 -10.35 -5.75 -12.77
N TRP A 53 -11.58 -5.50 -13.23
CA TRP A 53 -12.79 -5.80 -12.47
C TRP A 53 -13.84 -6.50 -13.35
N GLU A 54 -14.15 -7.76 -13.01
CA GLU A 54 -15.14 -8.62 -13.70
C GLU A 54 -16.36 -8.93 -12.82
N GLY A 55 -16.51 -8.24 -11.68
CA GLY A 55 -17.59 -8.50 -10.72
C GLY A 55 -18.95 -7.95 -11.15
N ASP A 56 -20.00 -8.33 -10.42
CA ASP A 56 -21.32 -7.68 -10.51
C ASP A 56 -21.48 -6.69 -9.35
N LEU A 57 -21.70 -5.41 -9.70
CA LEU A 57 -21.81 -4.32 -8.73
C LEU A 57 -23.12 -4.39 -7.96
N ASP A 58 -24.17 -4.89 -8.60
CA ASP A 58 -25.51 -5.01 -8.03
C ASP A 58 -25.55 -6.18 -7.04
N GLU A 59 -24.86 -7.28 -7.33
CA GLU A 59 -24.68 -8.40 -6.40
C GLU A 59 -23.99 -7.93 -5.11
N LEU A 60 -22.87 -7.21 -5.22
CA LEU A 60 -22.14 -6.68 -4.06
C LEU A 60 -22.98 -5.69 -3.22
N ARG A 61 -23.82 -4.88 -3.87
CA ARG A 61 -24.68 -3.90 -3.19
C ARG A 61 -25.89 -4.54 -2.51
N SER A 62 -26.44 -5.60 -3.09
CA SER A 62 -27.59 -6.32 -2.53
C SER A 62 -27.29 -6.91 -1.14
N SER A 63 -26.06 -7.38 -0.93
CA SER A 63 -25.60 -7.96 0.35
C SER A 63 -25.59 -6.97 1.52
N ARG A 64 -25.51 -5.65 1.25
CA ARG A 64 -25.42 -4.60 2.27
C ARG A 64 -26.80 -4.09 2.74
N VAL A 65 -27.82 -4.29 1.92
CA VAL A 65 -29.18 -3.75 2.15
C VAL A 65 -30.10 -4.77 2.82
N ALA A 66 -29.73 -6.06 2.83
CA ALA A 66 -30.47 -7.12 3.50
C ALA A 66 -30.15 -7.21 5.01
N ALA A 67 -30.47 -6.15 5.76
CA ALA A 67 -30.66 -6.23 7.21
C ALA A 67 -32.08 -5.76 7.55
N PRO A 68 -33.11 -6.63 7.46
CA PRO A 68 -34.41 -6.34 8.04
C PRO A 68 -34.36 -6.46 9.57
N ARG A 69 -35.00 -5.50 10.25
CA ARG A 69 -35.36 -5.56 11.68
C ARG A 69 -36.40 -6.64 11.94
#